data_AF-A0AAU0XJY6-F1
#
_entry.id   AF-A0AAU0XJY6-F1
#
_cell.length_a   1.000
_cell.length_b   1.000
_cell.length_c   1.000
_cell.angle_alpha   90.00
_cell.angle_beta   90.00
_cell.angle_gamma   90.00
#
_symmetry.space_group_name_H-M   'P 1'
#
loop_
_entity.id
_entity.type
_entity.pdbx_description
1 polymer ?
#
loop_
_entity_poly.entity_id
_entity_poly.type
_entity_poly.pdbx_seq_one_letter_code
_entity_poly.pdbx_strand_id
1 'polypeptide(L)'
;MRMRHVISTVVAVGTVAVVAAAPAQAAEYSSALKVKGVQYDAPGTDSNKCSTGNSKDEYLTIKNYSSTATINLKGYVVKDATGNRFVFPASHYLQPGDYVKLRGGHGTDSDAKNVVYRQNCNFIWNNDKDTIYLYKPSGSRADVHSYTKTGSDRDRNGYITYHG
;
A
#
# COMPACT_ATOMS: atom_id res chain seq x y z
N MET A 1 -6.22 49.35 -70.29
CA MET A 1 -7.51 48.79 -69.84
C MET A 1 -7.26 48.08 -68.52
N ARG A 2 -7.99 48.44 -67.45
CA ARG A 2 -8.37 47.67 -66.23
C ARG A 2 -7.37 46.65 -65.65
N MET A 3 -7.12 46.48 -64.35
CA MET A 3 -7.72 46.94 -63.10
C MET A 3 -6.74 46.50 -61.99
N ARG A 4 -6.79 47.21 -60.86
CA ARG A 4 -6.13 46.91 -59.58
C ARG A 4 -6.39 45.47 -59.12
N HIS A 5 -5.42 44.83 -58.45
CA HIS A 5 -5.70 44.04 -57.25
C HIS A 5 -4.49 44.08 -56.28
N VAL A 6 -4.78 44.50 -55.05
CA VAL A 6 -3.92 44.47 -53.86
C VAL A 6 -4.21 43.16 -53.15
N ILE A 7 -3.19 42.42 -52.69
CA ILE A 7 -3.37 41.43 -51.63
C ILE A 7 -2.22 41.57 -50.62
N SER A 8 -2.57 42.11 -49.47
CA SER A 8 -1.77 42.16 -48.26
C SER A 8 -1.69 40.77 -47.64
N THR A 9 -0.49 40.26 -47.38
CA THR A 9 -0.28 39.06 -46.55
C THR A 9 0.03 39.47 -45.12
N VAL A 10 -0.91 39.18 -44.22
CA VAL A 10 -0.76 39.33 -42.76
C VAL A 10 0.11 38.20 -42.22
N VAL A 11 1.18 38.56 -41.52
CA VAL A 11 1.98 37.64 -40.72
C VAL A 11 1.26 37.42 -39.38
N ALA A 12 0.82 36.20 -39.11
CA ALA A 12 0.34 35.80 -37.78
C ALA A 12 1.30 34.75 -37.20
N VAL A 13 2.17 35.19 -36.29
CA VAL A 13 3.03 34.29 -35.49
C VAL A 13 2.19 33.82 -34.30
N GLY A 14 1.68 32.58 -34.36
CA GLY A 14 1.01 31.94 -33.23
C GLY A 14 2.01 31.15 -32.40
N THR A 15 2.32 31.61 -31.19
CA THR A 15 3.07 30.82 -30.21
C THR A 15 2.15 29.77 -29.59
N VAL A 16 2.33 28.50 -29.97
CA VAL A 16 1.67 27.36 -29.31
C VAL A 16 2.35 27.13 -27.97
N ALA A 17 1.69 27.49 -26.88
CA ALA A 17 2.10 27.07 -25.54
C ALA A 17 1.80 25.58 -25.37
N VAL A 18 2.83 24.74 -25.49
CA VAL A 18 2.72 23.31 -25.19
C VAL A 18 2.66 23.16 -23.68
N VAL A 19 1.46 22.94 -23.13
CA VAL A 19 1.30 22.52 -21.74
C VAL A 19 1.76 21.07 -21.67
N ALA A 20 2.98 20.84 -21.19
CA ALA A 20 3.47 19.50 -20.90
C ALA A 20 2.66 18.94 -19.73
N ALA A 21 1.68 18.06 -20.03
CA ALA A 21 1.09 17.21 -19.01
C ALA A 21 2.20 16.27 -18.52
N ALA A 22 2.68 16.49 -17.29
CA ALA A 22 3.55 15.53 -16.63
C ALA A 22 2.86 14.15 -16.64
N PRO A 23 3.58 13.05 -16.89
CA PRO A 23 2.97 11.74 -16.98
C PRO A 23 2.40 11.38 -15.61
N ALA A 24 1.07 11.38 -15.48
CA ALA A 24 0.37 11.00 -14.26
C ALA A 24 0.74 9.58 -13.80
N GLN A 25 1.26 8.73 -14.70
CA GLN A 25 1.68 7.36 -14.40
C GLN A 25 2.96 7.24 -13.56
N ALA A 26 3.83 8.26 -13.48
CA ALA A 26 5.04 8.19 -12.64
C ALA A 26 4.77 8.52 -11.16
N ALA A 27 3.68 9.26 -10.88
CA ALA A 27 3.29 9.64 -9.52
C ALA A 27 2.55 8.52 -8.75
N GLU A 28 2.13 7.44 -9.43
CA GLU A 28 1.36 6.37 -8.80
C GLU A 28 2.19 5.36 -7.99
N TYR A 29 3.51 5.47 -7.97
CA TYR A 29 4.39 4.62 -7.14
C TYR A 29 5.11 5.37 -6.02
N SER A 30 4.79 6.65 -5.78
CA SER A 30 5.45 7.47 -4.74
C SER A 30 4.64 7.56 -3.44
N SER A 31 3.96 6.50 -3.02
CA SER A 31 3.37 6.49 -1.68
C SER A 31 4.47 6.49 -0.64
N ALA A 32 4.40 7.42 0.32
CA ALA A 32 5.24 7.38 1.51
C ALA A 32 4.84 6.24 2.44
N LEU A 33 3.57 5.82 2.41
CA LEU A 33 3.10 4.66 3.16
C LEU A 33 3.37 3.39 2.35
N LYS A 34 4.16 2.48 2.92
CA LYS A 34 4.60 1.24 2.25
C LYS A 34 4.58 0.06 3.20
N VAL A 35 4.57 -1.14 2.64
CA VAL A 35 4.63 -2.38 3.41
C VAL A 35 6.07 -2.65 3.83
N LYS A 36 6.40 -2.46 5.11
CA LYS A 36 7.76 -2.74 5.62
C LYS A 36 8.09 -4.23 5.53
N GLY A 37 7.16 -5.08 5.94
CA GLY A 37 7.35 -6.52 5.99
C GLY A 37 6.11 -7.27 6.44
N VAL A 38 6.15 -8.60 6.32
CA VAL A 38 5.04 -9.50 6.62
C VAL A 38 5.56 -10.73 7.36
N GLN A 39 4.90 -11.10 8.46
CA GLN A 39 4.96 -12.46 9.01
C GLN A 39 3.81 -13.23 8.36
N TYR A 40 4.13 -13.96 7.29
CA TYR A 40 3.17 -14.63 6.43
C TYR A 40 2.95 -16.10 6.78
N ASP A 41 3.85 -16.67 7.60
CA ASP A 41 3.76 -18.01 8.14
C ASP A 41 3.95 -17.85 9.65
N ALA A 42 2.88 -18.10 10.42
CA ALA A 42 2.93 -17.94 11.86
C ALA A 42 3.87 -18.99 12.47
N PRO A 43 4.72 -18.64 13.45
CA PRO A 43 5.54 -19.62 14.13
C PRO A 43 4.69 -20.75 14.74
N GLY A 44 5.09 -22.01 14.48
CA GLY A 44 4.40 -23.20 14.96
C GLY A 44 3.45 -23.81 13.93
N THR A 45 2.60 -24.74 14.39
CA THR A 45 1.58 -25.36 13.54
C THR A 45 0.34 -24.49 13.51
N ASP A 46 -0.16 -24.22 12.30
CA ASP A 46 -1.32 -23.38 12.10
C ASP A 46 -2.57 -23.89 12.82
N SER A 47 -3.11 -23.01 13.65
CA SER A 47 -4.38 -23.19 14.35
C SER A 47 -5.11 -21.85 14.36
N ASN A 48 -6.29 -21.81 13.76
CA ASN A 48 -7.17 -20.64 13.74
C ASN A 48 -8.10 -20.55 14.97
N LYS A 49 -7.87 -21.37 16.00
CA LYS A 49 -8.64 -21.30 17.26
C LYS A 49 -8.37 -19.95 17.92
N CYS A 50 -9.40 -19.10 18.09
CA CYS A 50 -9.21 -17.75 18.61
C CYS A 50 -8.47 -17.67 19.95
N SER A 51 -8.71 -18.61 20.86
CA SER A 51 -8.13 -18.58 22.21
C SER A 51 -6.72 -19.18 22.29
N THR A 52 -6.44 -20.21 21.50
CA THR A 52 -5.22 -21.05 21.64
C THR A 52 -4.38 -21.13 20.37
N GLY A 53 -4.86 -20.58 19.27
CA GLY A 53 -4.20 -20.57 17.97
C GLY A 53 -3.13 -19.50 17.83
N ASN A 54 -2.39 -19.59 16.74
CA ASN A 54 -1.24 -18.76 16.38
C ASN A 54 -1.53 -17.77 15.24
N SER A 55 -2.77 -17.69 14.72
CA SER A 55 -3.11 -16.72 13.66
C SER A 55 -2.89 -15.25 14.04
N LYS A 56 -2.86 -14.93 15.33
CA LYS A 56 -2.47 -13.60 15.84
C LYS A 56 -0.99 -13.26 15.61
N ASP A 57 -0.17 -14.28 15.37
CA ASP A 57 1.26 -14.14 15.13
C ASP A 57 1.57 -13.94 13.64
N GLU A 58 0.57 -14.05 12.75
CA GLU A 58 0.62 -13.40 11.44
C GLU A 58 0.33 -11.91 11.54
N TYR A 59 1.14 -11.12 10.84
CA TYR A 59 0.95 -9.68 10.79
C TYR A 59 1.61 -9.04 9.58
N LEU A 60 1.05 -7.89 9.19
CA LEU A 60 1.62 -7.00 8.20
C LEU A 60 2.12 -5.74 8.90
N THR A 61 3.37 -5.35 8.67
CA THR A 61 3.91 -4.08 9.15
C THR A 61 3.85 -3.06 8.02
N ILE A 62 3.14 -1.96 8.25
CA ILE A 62 3.01 -0.85 7.30
C ILE A 62 3.70 0.35 7.93
N LYS A 63 4.62 1.00 7.20
CA LYS A 63 5.44 2.11 7.72
C LYS A 63 5.25 3.36 6.87
N ASN A 64 5.26 4.50 7.55
CA ASN A 64 5.35 5.81 6.94
C ASN A 64 6.83 6.16 6.71
N TYR A 65 7.26 6.13 5.44
CA TYR A 65 8.61 6.50 5.02
C TYR A 65 8.74 7.99 4.67
N SER A 66 7.70 8.79 4.88
CA SER A 66 7.83 10.24 4.77
C SER A 66 8.77 10.75 5.86
N SER A 67 9.59 11.73 5.52
CA SER A 67 10.44 12.44 6.49
C SER A 67 9.70 13.57 7.22
N THR A 68 8.54 13.99 6.72
CA THR A 68 7.84 15.20 7.21
C THR A 68 6.35 15.02 7.42
N ALA A 69 5.69 14.18 6.63
CA ALA A 69 4.24 14.07 6.64
C ALA A 69 3.75 13.02 7.65
N THR A 70 2.79 13.38 8.48
CA THR A 70 1.97 12.42 9.22
C THR A 70 0.91 11.82 8.29
N ILE A 71 0.68 10.51 8.38
CA ILE A 71 -0.30 9.80 7.55
C ILE A 71 -1.43 9.26 8.43
N ASN A 72 -2.68 9.58 8.09
CA ASN A 72 -3.85 8.94 8.67
C ASN A 72 -4.23 7.70 7.84
N LEU A 73 -4.35 6.54 8.49
CA LEU A 73 -4.66 5.27 7.85
C LEU A 73 -6.15 5.07 7.56
N LYS A 74 -7.06 5.92 8.03
CA LYS A 74 -8.50 5.75 7.81
C LYS A 74 -8.83 5.53 6.34
N GLY A 75 -9.51 4.42 6.04
CA GLY A 75 -9.95 4.07 4.69
C GLY A 75 -8.87 3.47 3.79
N TYR A 76 -7.61 3.35 4.24
CA TYR A 76 -6.63 2.53 3.54
C TYR A 76 -7.10 1.07 3.52
N VAL A 77 -6.66 0.33 2.51
CA VAL A 77 -7.08 -1.06 2.31
C VAL A 77 -5.88 -1.96 2.13
N VAL A 78 -5.88 -3.06 2.87
CA VAL A 78 -4.98 -4.20 2.66
C VAL A 78 -5.79 -5.31 2.00
N LYS A 79 -5.27 -5.87 0.91
CA LYS A 79 -5.88 -6.98 0.19
C LYS A 79 -4.83 -8.02 -0.19
N ASP A 80 -5.21 -9.28 -0.23
CA ASP A 80 -4.38 -10.36 -0.78
C ASP A 80 -4.82 -10.77 -2.21
N ALA A 81 -4.14 -11.74 -2.81
CA ALA A 81 -4.54 -12.25 -4.13
C ALA A 81 -5.82 -13.10 -4.08
N THR A 82 -6.13 -13.72 -2.93
CA THR A 82 -7.22 -14.69 -2.79
C THR A 82 -8.58 -14.07 -2.45
N GLY A 83 -8.62 -12.78 -2.11
CA GLY A 83 -9.85 -12.03 -1.87
C GLY A 83 -10.02 -11.55 -0.42
N ASN A 84 -9.10 -11.87 0.49
CA ASN A 84 -9.06 -11.26 1.81
C ASN A 84 -8.91 -9.74 1.69
N ARG A 85 -9.72 -9.01 2.45
CA ARG A 85 -9.72 -7.55 2.45
C ARG A 85 -9.88 -7.03 3.86
N PHE A 86 -9.04 -6.06 4.22
CA PHE A 86 -9.15 -5.30 5.45
C PHE A 86 -9.16 -3.81 5.12
N VAL A 87 -10.11 -3.08 5.69
CA VAL A 87 -10.19 -1.62 5.59
C VAL A 87 -9.92 -1.05 6.96
N PHE A 88 -9.00 -0.10 7.06
CA PHE A 88 -8.76 0.63 8.31
C PHE A 88 -10.01 1.43 8.69
N PRO A 89 -10.71 1.08 9.78
CA PRO A 89 -12.06 1.59 10.04
C PRO A 89 -12.04 2.97 10.69
N ALA A 90 -11.04 3.23 11.52
CA ALA A 90 -10.88 4.45 12.30
C ALA A 90 -9.64 5.23 11.86
N SER A 91 -9.53 6.46 12.36
CA SER A 91 -8.28 7.21 12.24
C SER A 91 -7.20 6.57 13.07
N HIS A 92 -6.03 6.38 12.47
CA HIS A 92 -4.79 5.94 13.11
C HIS A 92 -3.66 6.73 12.48
N TYR A 93 -2.91 7.49 13.27
CA TYR A 93 -1.93 8.43 12.74
C TYR A 93 -0.51 7.90 12.87
N LEU A 94 0.19 7.79 11.75
CA LEU A 94 1.61 7.44 11.71
C LEU A 94 2.45 8.68 11.47
N GLN A 95 3.30 9.00 12.45
CA GLN A 95 4.31 10.05 12.32
C GLN A 95 5.39 9.65 11.28
N PRO A 96 6.23 10.61 10.81
CA PRO A 96 7.41 10.27 10.02
C PRO A 96 8.24 9.15 10.65
N GLY A 97 8.50 8.09 9.89
CA GLY A 97 9.25 6.91 10.33
C GLY A 97 8.46 5.88 11.16
N ASP A 98 7.24 6.21 11.58
CA ASP A 98 6.39 5.34 12.40
C ASP A 98 5.70 4.23 11.60
N TYR A 99 5.20 3.20 12.28
CA TYR A 99 4.59 2.03 11.65
C TYR A 99 3.38 1.51 12.42
N VAL A 100 2.51 0.74 11.76
CA VAL A 100 1.44 -0.03 12.40
C VAL A 100 1.61 -1.51 12.07
N LYS A 101 1.17 -2.39 12.98
CA LYS A 101 0.97 -3.82 12.72
C LYS A 101 -0.51 -4.12 12.54
N LEU A 102 -0.90 -4.57 11.35
CA LEU A 102 -2.19 -5.23 11.13
C LEU A 102 -2.03 -6.71 11.49
N ARG A 103 -2.68 -7.16 12.56
CA ARG A 103 -2.59 -8.53 13.08
C ARG A 103 -3.88 -9.31 12.85
N GLY A 104 -3.74 -10.63 12.76
CA GLY A 104 -4.86 -11.56 12.94
C GLY A 104 -5.41 -11.54 14.38
N GLY A 105 -6.49 -12.29 14.59
CA GLY A 105 -7.15 -12.43 15.88
C GLY A 105 -8.08 -11.26 16.24
N HIS A 106 -8.56 -11.29 17.48
CA HIS A 106 -9.41 -10.25 18.08
C HIS A 106 -8.60 -9.40 19.05
N GLY A 107 -8.95 -8.12 19.11
CA GLY A 107 -8.29 -7.17 20.00
C GLY A 107 -8.90 -5.78 19.91
N THR A 108 -8.24 -4.80 20.53
CA THR A 108 -8.64 -3.40 20.48
C THR A 108 -7.56 -2.62 19.76
N ASP A 109 -7.93 -1.97 18.65
CA ASP A 109 -7.03 -1.10 17.91
C ASP A 109 -6.44 -0.01 18.82
N SER A 110 -5.18 0.34 18.58
CA SER A 110 -4.47 1.30 19.43
C SER A 110 -3.40 2.05 18.65
N ASP A 111 -3.60 3.36 18.51
CA ASP A 111 -2.59 4.31 18.02
C ASP A 111 -1.32 4.25 18.88
N ALA A 112 -1.47 4.31 20.21
CA ALA A 112 -0.33 4.32 21.13
C ALA A 112 0.53 3.04 21.06
N LYS A 113 -0.07 1.89 20.74
CA LYS A 113 0.63 0.61 20.60
C LYS A 113 0.91 0.23 19.14
N ASN A 114 0.50 1.07 18.20
CA ASN A 114 0.66 0.86 16.77
C ASN A 114 0.20 -0.53 16.30
N VAL A 115 -1.01 -0.90 16.71
CA VAL A 115 -1.62 -2.18 16.37
C VAL A 115 -3.07 -2.02 15.97
N VAL A 116 -3.45 -2.75 14.93
CA VAL A 116 -4.83 -2.88 14.44
C VAL A 116 -5.13 -4.36 14.25
N TYR A 117 -6.35 -4.76 14.58
CA TYR A 117 -6.76 -6.16 14.55
C TYR A 117 -7.79 -6.40 13.44
N ARG A 118 -7.60 -7.46 12.67
CA ARG A 118 -8.55 -7.87 11.62
C ARG A 118 -9.92 -8.30 12.17
N GLN A 119 -10.00 -8.55 13.48
CA GLN A 119 -11.20 -9.09 14.15
C GLN A 119 -11.63 -10.43 13.57
N ASN A 120 -10.65 -11.29 13.29
CA ASN A 120 -10.88 -12.61 12.73
C ASN A 120 -9.67 -13.51 13.00
N CYS A 121 -9.92 -14.74 13.42
CA CYS A 121 -8.88 -15.70 13.82
C CYS A 121 -8.40 -16.61 12.69
N ASN A 122 -8.91 -16.47 11.46
CA ASN A 122 -8.34 -17.12 10.29
C ASN A 122 -7.05 -16.41 9.86
N PHE A 123 -6.13 -17.19 9.29
CA PHE A 123 -4.91 -16.70 8.65
C PHE A 123 -5.27 -15.79 7.47
N ILE A 124 -4.46 -14.75 7.29
CA ILE A 124 -4.63 -13.74 6.25
C ILE A 124 -3.78 -14.10 5.04
N TRP A 125 -2.60 -14.64 5.30
CA TRP A 125 -1.57 -14.88 4.31
C TRP A 125 -1.46 -16.37 4.00
N ASN A 126 -1.11 -16.69 2.77
CA ASN A 126 -0.85 -18.08 2.39
C ASN A 126 0.63 -18.43 2.61
N ASN A 127 0.90 -19.55 3.28
CA ASN A 127 2.26 -19.94 3.65
C ASN A 127 3.15 -20.30 2.44
N ASP A 128 2.58 -20.64 1.27
CA ASP A 128 3.40 -20.99 0.09
C ASP A 128 3.77 -19.77 -0.75
N LYS A 129 2.79 -18.90 -1.03
CA LYS A 129 2.92 -17.70 -1.85
C LYS A 129 1.69 -16.82 -1.71
N ASP A 130 1.87 -15.51 -1.82
CA ASP A 130 0.75 -14.57 -1.91
C ASP A 130 1.18 -13.25 -2.57
N THR A 131 0.22 -12.35 -2.75
CA THR A 131 0.45 -10.96 -3.16
C THR A 131 -0.27 -10.01 -2.24
N ILE A 132 0.49 -9.16 -1.55
CA ILE A 132 -0.02 -8.12 -0.67
C ILE A 132 -0.22 -6.86 -1.50
N TYR A 133 -1.44 -6.32 -1.44
CA TYR A 133 -1.78 -5.04 -2.02
C TYR A 133 -2.15 -4.04 -0.93
N LEU A 134 -1.52 -2.87 -0.95
CA LEU A 134 -1.89 -1.72 -0.13
C LEU A 134 -2.51 -0.65 -1.03
N TYR A 135 -3.73 -0.23 -0.75
CA TYR A 135 -4.43 0.81 -1.49
C TYR A 135 -4.71 2.03 -0.63
N LYS A 136 -4.66 3.20 -1.26
CA LYS A 136 -5.12 4.47 -0.70
C LYS A 136 -6.65 4.48 -0.65
N PRO A 137 -7.26 5.34 0.18
CA PRO A 137 -8.71 5.53 0.19
C PRO A 137 -9.28 5.96 -1.17
N SER A 138 -8.48 6.62 -2.01
CA SER A 138 -8.85 7.00 -3.38
C SER A 138 -9.00 5.82 -4.34
N GLY A 139 -8.59 4.61 -3.95
CA GLY A 139 -8.54 3.42 -4.81
C GLY A 139 -7.22 3.23 -5.56
N SER A 140 -6.36 4.25 -5.62
CA SER A 140 -5.01 4.11 -6.19
C SER A 140 -4.14 3.20 -5.34
N ARG A 141 -3.27 2.42 -5.98
CA ARG A 141 -2.34 1.53 -5.28
C ARG A 141 -1.25 2.36 -4.58
N ALA A 142 -0.98 2.04 -3.32
CA ALA A 142 0.11 2.62 -2.53
C ALA A 142 1.38 1.77 -2.63
N ASP A 143 1.24 0.44 -2.49
CA ASP A 143 2.35 -0.50 -2.55
C ASP A 143 1.86 -1.90 -2.93
N VAL A 144 2.75 -2.75 -3.45
CA VAL A 144 2.47 -4.15 -3.77
C VAL A 144 3.71 -5.01 -3.65
N HIS A 145 3.57 -6.17 -3.01
CA HIS A 145 4.64 -7.17 -2.93
C HIS A 145 4.08 -8.56 -3.14
N SER A 146 4.79 -9.36 -3.92
CA SER A 146 4.55 -10.79 -4.04
C SER A 146 5.67 -11.55 -3.37
N TYR A 147 5.35 -12.70 -2.79
CA TYR A 147 6.36 -13.59 -2.24
C TYR A 147 6.08 -15.04 -2.59
N THR A 148 7.14 -15.83 -2.50
CA THR A 148 7.07 -17.29 -2.41
C THR A 148 7.93 -17.71 -1.22
N LYS A 149 7.53 -18.75 -0.49
CA LYS A 149 8.28 -19.27 0.67
C LYS A 149 9.73 -19.58 0.31
N THR A 150 9.96 -20.20 -0.85
CA THR A 150 11.30 -20.61 -1.27
C THR A 150 12.13 -19.48 -1.88
N GLY A 151 11.50 -18.49 -2.50
CA GLY A 151 12.19 -17.42 -3.22
C GLY A 151 12.41 -16.14 -2.40
N SER A 152 11.58 -15.88 -1.39
CA SER A 152 11.56 -14.60 -0.66
C SER A 152 11.97 -14.73 0.81
N ASP A 153 11.82 -15.92 1.40
CA ASP A 153 12.12 -16.19 2.82
C ASP A 153 13.30 -17.18 2.93
N ARG A 154 14.53 -16.63 2.80
CA ARG A 154 15.75 -17.44 2.70
C ARG A 154 16.10 -18.14 4.01
N ASP A 155 15.80 -17.54 5.15
CA ASP A 155 16.06 -18.11 6.48
C ASP A 155 14.89 -18.96 7.00
N ARG A 156 13.76 -18.99 6.28
CA ARG A 156 12.58 -19.83 6.54
C ARG A 156 11.96 -19.57 7.90
N ASN A 157 11.98 -18.31 8.33
CA ASN A 157 11.42 -17.89 9.60
C ASN A 157 9.95 -17.42 9.47
N GLY A 158 9.38 -17.47 8.25
CA GLY A 158 8.01 -17.03 7.96
C GLY A 158 7.86 -15.51 7.82
N TYR A 159 8.97 -14.76 7.81
CA TYR A 159 8.99 -13.31 7.79
C TYR A 159 9.79 -12.76 6.61
N ILE A 160 9.22 -11.78 5.91
CA ILE A 160 9.88 -11.12 4.79
C ILE A 160 9.90 -9.61 5.03
N THR A 161 11.07 -9.00 4.81
CA THR A 161 11.23 -7.54 4.77
C THR A 161 11.26 -7.08 3.31
N TYR A 162 10.46 -6.06 2.99
CA TYR A 162 10.42 -5.47 1.65
C TYR A 162 11.13 -4.12 1.60
N HIS A 163 10.86 -3.25 2.57
CA HIS A 163 11.45 -1.91 2.65
C HIS A 163 12.19 -1.76 4.00
N GLY A 164 13.48 -1.44 3.97
CA GLY A 164 14.31 -1.16 5.16
C GLY A 164 14.10 0.25 5.70
#